data_AF-A0ABD2W941-F1
#
_entry.id   AF-A0ABD2W941-F1
#
_cell.length_a   1.000
_cell.length_b   1.000
_cell.length_c   1.000
_cell.angle_alpha   90.00
_cell.angle_beta   90.00
_cell.angle_gamma   90.00
#
_symmetry.space_group_name_H-M   'P 1'
#
loop_
_entity.id
_entity.type
_entity.pdbx_description
1 polymer ?
#
loop_
_entity_poly.entity_id
_entity_poly.type
_entity_poly.pdbx_seq_one_letter_code
_entity_poly.pdbx_strand_id
1 'polypeptide(L)'
;MRKFHKLLGFRDTIVKNHERGDGKLCSSDIEKFRLWRLDPGMTEAASDNLVPQGYIELRSIAQRLGHAFPELLHVPHYDEKEFLAHKNCPAWTASTIARKNTECDQFTQGPEMQILFREVSERLGFRINETTLGIDEIKLMYDMCRYESAWYPARESIWCIPFNRTELEILEFRQDLDYYYFAGPGRDLSSKMGCKTLADMFEHFRRLEDKKSSTSQVKGVFYFAHTLTIQHLLSAMGIGVDSPPVTAKDYPSTNRNYRTSLNGPFATNINAVFYRFVAQVNR
;
A
#
# COMPACT_ATOMS: atom_id res chain seq x y z
N MET A 1 -9.51 5.72 -11.78
CA MET A 1 -9.38 7.19 -11.67
C MET A 1 -10.71 7.96 -11.75
N ARG A 2 -11.76 7.45 -12.43
CA ARG A 2 -13.07 8.14 -12.53
C ARG A 2 -13.67 8.66 -11.21
N LYS A 3 -13.51 7.91 -10.11
CA LYS A 3 -14.06 8.29 -8.79
C LYS A 3 -13.53 9.64 -8.30
N PHE A 4 -12.31 10.03 -8.66
CA PHE A 4 -11.71 11.31 -8.25
C PHE A 4 -12.42 12.54 -8.83
N HIS A 5 -13.21 12.40 -9.90
CA HIS A 5 -14.01 13.52 -10.40
C HIS A 5 -15.07 13.97 -9.40
N LYS A 6 -15.54 13.08 -8.51
CA LYS A 6 -16.48 13.44 -7.43
C LYS A 6 -15.87 14.46 -6.46
N LEU A 7 -14.55 14.52 -6.35
CA LEU A 7 -13.85 15.48 -5.48
C LEU A 7 -14.03 16.93 -5.92
N LEU A 8 -14.34 17.18 -7.20
CA LEU A 8 -14.71 18.52 -7.67
C LEU A 8 -15.99 18.99 -6.96
N GLY A 9 -17.00 18.12 -6.88
CA GLY A 9 -18.25 18.41 -6.17
C GLY A 9 -18.04 18.56 -4.65
N PHE A 10 -17.19 17.72 -4.05
CA PHE A 10 -16.83 17.87 -2.63
C PHE A 10 -16.11 19.18 -2.37
N ARG A 11 -15.12 19.55 -3.20
CA ARG A 11 -14.41 20.84 -3.10
C ARG A 11 -15.41 22.00 -3.09
N ASP A 12 -16.31 22.05 -4.08
CA ASP A 12 -17.27 23.15 -4.21
C ASP A 12 -18.23 23.22 -3.03
N THR A 13 -18.66 22.05 -2.52
CA THR A 13 -19.51 21.95 -1.34
C THR A 13 -18.79 22.41 -0.07
N ILE A 14 -17.54 21.99 0.13
CA ILE A 14 -16.70 22.39 1.26
C ILE A 14 -16.53 23.92 1.28
N VAL A 15 -16.19 24.53 0.14
CA VAL A 15 -16.06 25.98 0.01
C VAL A 15 -17.37 26.68 0.39
N LYS A 16 -18.50 26.25 -0.17
CA LYS A 16 -19.82 26.81 0.12
C LYS A 16 -20.21 26.67 1.59
N ASN A 17 -19.94 25.52 2.21
CA ASN A 17 -20.24 25.29 3.62
C ASN A 17 -19.49 26.29 4.52
N HIS A 18 -18.23 26.59 4.21
CA HIS A 18 -17.43 27.53 4.99
C HIS A 18 -17.82 28.99 4.74
N GLU A 19 -18.29 29.34 3.54
CA GLU A 19 -18.86 30.66 3.25
C GLU A 19 -20.14 30.93 4.06
N ARG A 20 -20.89 29.88 4.43
CA ARG A 20 -22.04 29.96 5.35
C ARG A 20 -21.65 29.92 6.84
N GLY A 21 -20.37 29.68 7.16
CA GLY A 21 -19.89 29.54 8.53
C GLY A 21 -20.16 28.18 9.18
N ASP A 22 -20.48 27.13 8.40
CA ASP A 22 -20.79 25.80 8.95
C ASP A 22 -19.53 24.96 9.24
N GLY A 23 -18.38 25.30 8.66
CA GLY A 23 -17.15 24.51 8.76
C GLY A 23 -16.10 25.09 9.71
N LYS A 24 -15.08 24.29 10.04
CA LYS A 24 -14.04 24.62 11.03
C LYS A 24 -12.66 24.89 10.42
N LEU A 25 -12.50 24.83 9.09
CA LEU A 25 -11.23 25.13 8.43
C LEU A 25 -10.96 26.64 8.40
N CYS A 26 -9.67 27.01 8.42
CA CYS A 26 -9.28 28.40 8.32
C CYS A 26 -9.42 28.95 6.89
N SER A 27 -9.48 30.28 6.75
CA SER A 27 -9.63 30.92 5.44
C SER A 27 -8.53 30.56 4.44
N SER A 28 -7.29 30.35 4.93
CA SER A 28 -6.17 29.92 4.10
C SER A 28 -6.41 28.52 3.50
N ASP A 29 -6.98 27.59 4.26
CA ASP A 29 -7.26 26.25 3.74
C ASP A 29 -8.40 26.26 2.73
N ILE A 30 -9.43 27.08 2.97
CA ILE A 30 -10.52 27.27 2.02
C ILE A 30 -10.03 27.87 0.71
N GLU A 31 -9.06 28.78 0.75
CA GLU A 31 -8.46 29.30 -0.47
C GLU A 31 -7.70 28.22 -1.25
N LYS A 32 -6.97 27.34 -0.55
CA LYS A 32 -6.35 26.17 -1.20
C LYS A 32 -7.40 25.27 -1.87
N PHE A 33 -8.55 25.03 -1.22
CA PHE A 33 -9.67 24.31 -1.83
C PHE A 33 -10.17 25.03 -3.08
N ARG A 34 -10.41 26.35 -3.06
CA ARG A 34 -10.86 27.13 -4.23
C ARG A 34 -9.89 27.02 -5.41
N LEU A 35 -8.60 26.98 -5.13
CA LEU A 35 -7.55 26.88 -6.15
C LEU A 35 -7.32 25.45 -6.64
N TRP A 36 -7.74 24.43 -5.87
CA TRP A 36 -7.51 23.04 -6.23
C TRP A 36 -8.20 22.66 -7.55
N ARG A 37 -7.47 21.98 -8.41
CA ARG A 37 -7.94 21.39 -9.67
C ARG A 37 -7.42 19.97 -9.74
N LEU A 38 -8.26 19.05 -10.21
CA LEU A 38 -7.83 17.70 -10.54
C LEU A 38 -6.80 17.78 -11.68
N ASP A 39 -5.65 17.15 -11.50
CA ASP A 39 -4.61 17.13 -12.52
C ASP A 39 -5.13 16.46 -13.80
N PRO A 40 -4.98 17.09 -14.98
CA PRO A 40 -5.49 16.53 -16.24
C PRO A 40 -4.78 15.23 -16.65
N GLY A 41 -3.60 14.95 -16.11
CA GLY A 41 -2.85 13.70 -16.27
C GLY A 41 -3.35 12.56 -15.38
N MET A 42 -4.19 12.83 -14.37
CA MET A 42 -4.84 11.80 -13.54
C MET A 42 -6.03 11.15 -14.27
N THR A 43 -5.75 10.58 -15.45
CA THR A 43 -6.75 9.95 -16.33
C THR A 43 -6.90 8.45 -16.06
N GLU A 44 -7.99 7.87 -16.54
CA GLU A 44 -8.16 6.41 -16.50
C GLU A 44 -7.09 5.69 -17.32
N ALA A 45 -6.69 6.25 -18.46
CA ALA A 45 -5.65 5.66 -19.30
C ALA A 45 -4.26 5.68 -18.62
N ALA A 46 -4.03 6.63 -17.72
CA ALA A 46 -2.80 6.75 -16.96
C ALA A 46 -2.85 6.06 -15.59
N SER A 47 -3.95 5.37 -15.23
CA SER A 47 -4.12 4.81 -13.88
C SER A 47 -3.09 3.74 -13.53
N ASP A 48 -2.56 3.07 -14.55
CA ASP A 48 -1.62 1.97 -14.41
C ASP A 48 -0.16 2.41 -14.63
N ASN A 49 0.06 3.70 -14.90
CA ASN A 49 1.38 4.25 -15.14
C ASN A 49 2.06 4.67 -13.85
N LEU A 50 3.38 4.50 -13.77
CA LEU A 50 4.18 5.10 -12.72
C LEU A 50 4.17 6.62 -12.85
N VAL A 51 3.99 7.28 -11.71
CA VAL A 51 4.17 8.72 -11.57
C VAL A 51 5.67 9.05 -11.49
N PRO A 52 6.11 10.31 -11.76
CA PRO A 52 7.53 10.69 -11.71
C PRO A 52 8.24 10.27 -10.42
N GLN A 53 7.56 10.38 -9.27
CA GLN A 53 8.11 9.96 -7.98
C GLN A 53 8.42 8.45 -7.94
N GLY A 54 7.57 7.61 -8.53
CA GLY A 54 7.81 6.17 -8.61
C GLY A 54 9.06 5.83 -9.43
N TYR A 55 9.34 6.57 -10.51
CA TYR A 55 10.60 6.42 -11.25
C TYR A 55 11.82 6.81 -10.41
N ILE A 56 11.72 7.89 -9.62
CA ILE A 56 12.78 8.33 -8.72
C ILE A 56 13.05 7.28 -7.64
N GLU A 57 11.99 6.71 -7.05
CA GLU A 57 12.10 5.65 -6.04
C GLU A 57 12.80 4.41 -6.59
N LEU A 58 12.36 3.92 -7.76
CA LEU A 58 12.98 2.75 -8.42
C LEU A 58 14.43 3.02 -8.80
N ARG A 59 14.74 4.20 -9.35
CA ARG A 59 16.12 4.60 -9.66
C ARG A 59 16.98 4.65 -8.40
N SER A 60 16.45 5.17 -7.30
CA SER A 60 17.16 5.25 -6.02
C SER A 60 17.42 3.87 -5.43
N ILE A 61 16.48 2.93 -5.56
CA ILE A 61 16.67 1.53 -5.19
C ILE A 61 17.80 0.91 -6.04
N ALA A 62 17.74 1.07 -7.35
CA ALA A 62 18.75 0.53 -8.26
C ALA A 62 20.16 1.09 -7.97
N GLN A 63 20.28 2.38 -7.69
CA GLN A 63 21.55 3.01 -7.30
C GLN A 63 22.11 2.42 -6.00
N ARG A 64 21.27 2.27 -4.97
CA ARG A 64 21.70 1.65 -3.70
C ARG A 64 22.13 0.19 -3.89
N LEU A 65 21.42 -0.57 -4.71
CA LEU A 65 21.77 -1.95 -5.04
C LEU A 65 23.10 -2.02 -5.83
N GLY A 66 23.29 -1.15 -6.82
CA GLY A 66 24.55 -1.07 -7.57
C GLY A 66 25.74 -0.68 -6.69
N HIS A 67 25.54 0.21 -5.71
CA HIS A 67 26.59 0.56 -4.74
C HIS A 67 26.88 -0.57 -3.75
N ALA A 68 25.84 -1.25 -3.26
CA ALA A 68 25.99 -2.36 -2.32
C ALA A 68 26.57 -3.61 -2.98
N PHE A 69 26.27 -3.84 -4.26
CA PHE A 69 26.66 -5.01 -5.02
C PHE A 69 27.16 -4.65 -6.43
N PRO A 70 28.40 -4.13 -6.57
CA PRO A 70 28.92 -3.65 -7.85
C PRO A 70 28.99 -4.72 -8.96
N GLU A 71 29.06 -6.00 -8.57
CA GLU A 71 29.19 -7.12 -9.51
C GLU A 71 27.84 -7.72 -9.96
N LEU A 72 26.70 -7.20 -9.51
CA LEU A 72 25.40 -7.89 -9.58
C LEU A 72 24.73 -7.85 -10.97
N LEU A 73 25.14 -6.96 -11.88
CA LEU A 73 24.36 -6.63 -13.07
C LEU A 73 24.69 -7.53 -14.27
N HIS A 74 23.97 -8.66 -14.35
CA HIS A 74 23.63 -9.34 -15.59
C HIS A 74 22.15 -9.76 -15.51
N VAL A 75 21.30 -9.26 -16.39
CA VAL A 75 19.84 -9.44 -16.31
C VAL A 75 19.38 -10.39 -17.43
N PRO A 76 19.04 -11.66 -17.14
CA PRO A 76 18.29 -12.48 -18.10
C PRO A 76 16.84 -11.99 -18.21
N HIS A 77 16.26 -12.09 -19.39
CA HIS A 77 14.85 -11.77 -19.64
C HIS A 77 13.93 -12.81 -18.96
N TYR A 78 12.90 -12.38 -18.23
CA TYR A 78 11.99 -13.27 -17.47
C TYR A 78 10.52 -12.98 -17.79
N ASP A 79 9.66 -14.02 -17.79
CA ASP A 79 8.21 -13.89 -18.04
C ASP A 79 7.44 -13.52 -16.76
N GLU A 80 6.85 -12.32 -16.75
CA GLU A 80 6.03 -11.77 -15.65
C GLU A 80 4.86 -12.69 -15.26
N LYS A 81 4.31 -13.47 -16.20
CA LYS A 81 3.16 -14.34 -15.96
C LYS A 81 3.45 -15.44 -14.95
N GLU A 82 4.72 -15.81 -14.76
CA GLU A 82 5.10 -16.84 -13.79
C GLU A 82 4.89 -16.43 -12.33
N PHE A 83 4.86 -15.12 -12.04
CA PHE A 83 4.82 -14.56 -10.68
C PHE A 83 3.51 -13.83 -10.32
N LEU A 84 2.59 -13.73 -11.27
CA LEU A 84 1.23 -13.24 -11.05
C LEU A 84 0.28 -14.40 -10.70
N ALA A 85 0.65 -15.23 -9.72
CA ALA A 85 -0.10 -16.42 -9.34
C ALA A 85 -1.59 -16.12 -9.05
N HIS A 86 -1.87 -14.94 -8.48
CA HIS A 86 -3.23 -14.48 -8.19
C HIS A 86 -4.11 -14.28 -9.43
N LYS A 87 -3.52 -13.95 -10.60
CA LYS A 87 -4.28 -13.82 -11.86
C LYS A 87 -4.63 -15.19 -12.46
N ASN A 88 -3.85 -16.23 -12.12
CA ASN A 88 -3.94 -17.57 -12.73
C ASN A 88 -4.52 -18.65 -11.79
N CYS A 89 -4.99 -18.28 -10.60
CA CYS A 89 -5.50 -19.23 -9.61
C CYS A 89 -7.03 -19.13 -9.46
N PRO A 90 -7.81 -20.11 -9.97
CA PRO A 90 -9.27 -20.08 -9.85
C PRO A 90 -9.78 -20.05 -8.42
N ALA A 91 -9.10 -20.76 -7.50
CA ALA A 91 -9.44 -20.75 -6.07
C ALA A 91 -9.23 -19.36 -5.46
N TRP A 92 -8.17 -18.65 -5.86
CA TRP A 92 -7.96 -17.26 -5.49
C TRP A 92 -9.11 -16.38 -6.00
N THR A 93 -9.39 -16.41 -7.30
CA THR A 93 -10.46 -15.61 -7.92
C THR A 93 -11.81 -15.87 -7.26
N ALA A 94 -12.21 -17.13 -7.08
CA ALA A 94 -13.46 -17.50 -6.40
C ALA A 94 -13.51 -16.95 -4.96
N SER A 95 -12.40 -17.05 -4.22
CA SER A 95 -12.33 -16.53 -2.86
C SER A 95 -12.44 -15.01 -2.75
N THR A 96 -11.99 -14.27 -3.77
CA THR A 96 -12.13 -12.81 -3.79
C THR A 96 -13.56 -12.35 -4.00
N ILE A 97 -14.33 -13.07 -4.84
CA ILE A 97 -15.74 -12.78 -5.12
C ILE A 97 -16.61 -13.09 -3.91
N ALA A 98 -16.33 -14.19 -3.19
CA ALA A 98 -17.06 -14.59 -1.99
C ALA A 98 -16.58 -13.87 -0.71
N ARG A 99 -15.66 -12.90 -0.81
CA ARG A 99 -14.97 -12.34 0.36
C ARG A 99 -15.91 -11.47 1.20
N LYS A 100 -16.06 -11.85 2.47
CA LYS A 100 -16.52 -10.96 3.55
C LYS A 100 -15.36 -10.73 4.51
N ASN A 101 -14.89 -9.49 4.61
CA ASN A 101 -13.86 -9.13 5.59
C ASN A 101 -14.54 -8.62 6.86
N THR A 102 -14.98 -9.56 7.69
CA THR A 102 -15.79 -9.26 8.88
C THR A 102 -15.07 -8.32 9.85
N GLU A 103 -13.75 -8.45 10.02
CA GLU A 103 -13.00 -7.57 10.93
C GLU A 103 -12.94 -6.13 10.41
N CYS A 104 -12.66 -5.94 9.12
CA CYS A 104 -12.70 -4.60 8.51
C CYS A 104 -14.12 -4.00 8.54
N ASP A 105 -15.15 -4.82 8.30
CA ASP A 105 -16.55 -4.40 8.36
C ASP A 105 -16.96 -3.98 9.78
N GLN A 106 -16.59 -4.80 10.79
CA GLN A 106 -16.83 -4.51 12.20
C GLN A 106 -16.12 -3.24 12.64
N PHE A 107 -14.84 -3.07 12.28
CA PHE A 107 -14.10 -1.85 12.60
C PHE A 107 -14.70 -0.61 11.92
N THR A 108 -15.15 -0.73 10.67
CA THR A 108 -15.85 0.35 9.95
C THR A 108 -17.13 0.80 10.68
N GLN A 109 -17.82 -0.13 11.33
CA GLN A 109 -19.02 0.15 12.14
C GLN A 109 -18.69 0.52 13.60
N GLY A 110 -17.42 0.43 14.00
CA GLY A 110 -16.94 0.66 15.35
C GLY A 110 -16.89 2.15 15.74
N PRO A 111 -16.80 2.44 17.05
CA PRO A 111 -16.90 3.78 17.58
C PRO A 111 -15.82 4.73 17.02
N GLU A 112 -14.60 4.24 16.77
CA GLU A 112 -13.49 5.03 16.24
C GLU A 112 -13.80 5.58 14.85
N MET A 113 -14.36 4.74 13.98
CA MET A 113 -14.75 5.14 12.62
C MET A 113 -15.98 6.05 12.64
N GLN A 114 -16.95 5.82 13.53
CA GLN A 114 -18.10 6.71 13.69
C GLN A 114 -17.69 8.10 14.20
N ILE A 115 -16.72 8.16 15.13
CA ILE A 115 -16.11 9.42 15.56
C ILE A 115 -15.44 10.09 14.37
N LEU A 116 -14.60 9.38 13.62
CA LEU A 116 -13.92 9.92 12.44
C LEU A 116 -14.92 10.52 11.44
N PHE A 117 -15.99 9.79 11.10
CA PHE A 117 -17.02 10.26 10.17
C PHE A 117 -17.65 11.58 10.62
N ARG A 118 -17.99 11.68 11.91
CA ARG A 118 -18.57 12.88 12.49
C ARG A 118 -17.57 14.05 12.50
N GLU A 119 -16.39 13.85 13.05
CA GLU A 119 -15.39 14.92 13.20
C GLU A 119 -14.93 15.48 11.85
N VAL A 120 -14.69 14.60 10.86
CA VAL A 120 -14.33 15.03 9.50
C VAL A 120 -15.49 15.75 8.82
N SER A 121 -16.72 15.26 8.96
CA SER A 121 -17.90 15.93 8.39
C SER A 121 -18.11 17.32 8.98
N GLU A 122 -18.07 17.47 10.31
CA GLU A 122 -18.19 18.76 10.98
C GLU A 122 -17.06 19.71 10.57
N ARG A 123 -15.82 19.22 10.52
CA ARG A 123 -14.66 20.02 10.13
C ARG A 123 -14.83 20.59 8.72
N LEU A 124 -15.40 19.82 7.81
CA LEU A 124 -15.68 20.19 6.43
C LEU A 124 -17.01 20.96 6.24
N GLY A 125 -17.75 21.21 7.33
CA GLY A 125 -19.00 21.95 7.33
C GLY A 125 -20.21 21.20 6.80
N PHE A 126 -20.15 19.87 6.75
CA PHE A 126 -21.31 19.02 6.50
C PHE A 126 -22.13 18.90 7.79
N ARG A 127 -23.38 19.39 7.75
CA ARG A 127 -24.27 19.36 8.90
C ARG A 127 -24.71 17.92 9.17
N ILE A 128 -24.43 17.41 10.36
CA ILE A 128 -24.69 16.03 10.76
C ILE A 128 -26.15 15.60 10.50
N ASN A 129 -27.09 16.53 10.71
CA ASN A 129 -28.54 16.29 10.56
C ASN A 129 -29.02 16.31 9.10
N GLU A 130 -28.18 16.74 8.15
CA GLU A 130 -28.51 16.81 6.71
C GLU A 130 -27.68 15.80 5.91
N THR A 131 -26.38 15.72 6.17
CA THR A 131 -25.46 14.82 5.47
C THR A 131 -24.24 14.56 6.35
N THR A 132 -24.01 13.29 6.71
CA THR A 132 -22.74 12.84 7.28
C THR A 132 -21.97 12.09 6.20
N LEU A 133 -20.70 12.42 6.00
CA LEU A 133 -19.85 11.73 5.03
C LEU A 133 -19.65 10.28 5.47
N GLY A 134 -19.86 9.35 4.54
CA GLY A 134 -19.67 7.93 4.78
C GLY A 134 -18.24 7.48 4.48
N ILE A 135 -18.04 6.17 4.58
CA ILE A 135 -16.74 5.55 4.30
C ILE A 135 -16.27 5.81 2.87
N ASP A 136 -17.17 5.82 1.88
CA ASP A 136 -16.79 5.98 0.47
C ASP A 136 -16.26 7.38 0.19
N GLU A 137 -16.89 8.42 0.75
CA GLU A 137 -16.47 9.81 0.60
C GLU A 137 -15.14 10.07 1.32
N ILE A 138 -15.05 9.62 2.57
CA ILE A 138 -13.84 9.79 3.39
C ILE A 138 -12.67 9.02 2.81
N LYS A 139 -12.89 7.78 2.37
CA LYS A 139 -11.87 6.99 1.68
C LYS A 139 -11.44 7.67 0.38
N LEU A 140 -12.35 8.31 -0.35
CA LEU A 140 -11.99 9.03 -1.58
C LEU A 140 -11.05 10.22 -1.31
N MET A 141 -11.31 10.99 -0.25
CA MET A 141 -10.44 12.09 0.18
C MET A 141 -9.09 11.56 0.67
N TYR A 142 -9.10 10.50 1.48
CA TYR A 142 -7.89 9.84 1.98
C TYR A 142 -7.03 9.26 0.84
N ASP A 143 -7.66 8.58 -0.13
CA ASP A 143 -6.97 8.08 -1.31
C ASP A 143 -6.36 9.22 -2.10
N MET A 144 -7.09 10.32 -2.33
CA MET A 144 -6.53 11.47 -3.05
C MET A 144 -5.34 12.10 -2.32
N CYS A 145 -5.40 12.26 -0.99
CA CYS A 145 -4.27 12.72 -0.17
C CYS A 145 -3.00 11.90 -0.46
N ARG A 146 -3.13 10.57 -0.46
CA ARG A 146 -2.02 9.65 -0.74
C ARG A 146 -1.54 9.70 -2.19
N TYR A 147 -2.48 9.74 -3.14
CA TYR A 147 -2.16 9.82 -4.56
C TYR A 147 -1.45 11.12 -4.91
N GLU A 148 -1.92 12.27 -4.43
CA GLU A 148 -1.26 13.56 -4.67
C GLU A 148 0.10 13.67 -3.99
N SER A 149 0.29 13.02 -2.84
CA SER A 149 1.60 12.95 -2.19
C SER A 149 2.63 12.21 -3.06
N ALA A 150 2.21 11.17 -3.78
CA ALA A 150 3.06 10.49 -4.76
C ALA A 150 3.19 11.28 -6.07
N TRP A 151 2.12 11.96 -6.50
CA TRP A 151 2.11 12.72 -7.76
C TRP A 151 2.92 14.02 -7.66
N TYR A 152 2.91 14.67 -6.49
CA TYR A 152 3.54 15.96 -6.24
C TYR A 152 4.33 15.95 -4.92
N PRO A 153 5.51 15.30 -4.88
CA PRO A 153 6.27 15.08 -3.64
C PRO A 153 6.72 16.36 -2.93
N ALA A 154 6.79 17.48 -3.66
CA ALA A 154 7.23 18.77 -3.12
C ALA A 154 6.11 19.59 -2.45
N ARG A 155 4.86 19.11 -2.44
CA ARG A 155 3.73 19.82 -1.84
C ARG A 155 2.81 18.88 -1.09
N GLU A 156 2.23 19.38 -0.02
CA GLU A 156 1.18 18.67 0.71
C GLU A 156 -0.13 18.74 -0.07
N SER A 157 -0.83 17.60 -0.18
CA SER A 157 -2.15 17.54 -0.78
C SER A 157 -3.17 18.26 0.10
N ILE A 158 -4.01 19.08 -0.52
CA ILE A 158 -5.12 19.75 0.17
C ILE A 158 -6.18 18.75 0.68
N TRP A 159 -6.20 17.54 0.12
CA TRP A 159 -7.07 16.45 0.56
C TRP A 159 -6.54 15.72 1.80
N CYS A 160 -5.35 16.10 2.31
CA CYS A 160 -4.87 15.67 3.63
C CYS A 160 -5.42 16.56 4.77
N ILE A 161 -5.76 17.83 4.48
CA ILE A 161 -6.31 18.81 5.44
C ILE A 161 -7.54 18.30 6.22
N PRO A 162 -8.47 17.50 5.63
CA PRO A 162 -9.60 16.98 6.37
C PRO A 162 -9.22 16.10 7.56
N PHE A 163 -7.98 15.60 7.66
CA PHE A 163 -7.58 14.58 8.62
C PHE A 163 -6.50 15.07 9.57
N ASN A 164 -6.65 14.76 10.86
CA ASN A 164 -5.54 14.83 11.81
C ASN A 164 -4.78 13.49 11.88
N ARG A 165 -3.67 13.47 12.61
CA ARG A 165 -2.82 12.27 12.74
C ARG A 165 -3.59 11.04 13.26
N THR A 166 -4.41 11.20 14.30
CA THR A 166 -5.18 10.08 14.87
C THR A 166 -6.19 9.54 13.87
N GLU A 167 -6.84 10.41 13.11
CA GLU A 167 -7.78 10.00 12.05
C GLU A 167 -7.07 9.25 10.91
N LEU A 168 -5.85 9.67 10.56
CA LEU A 168 -5.02 8.93 9.61
C LEU A 168 -4.60 7.54 10.15
N GLU A 169 -4.27 7.44 11.43
CA GLU A 169 -3.95 6.16 12.10
C GLU A 169 -5.17 5.22 12.16
N ILE A 170 -6.39 5.75 12.34
CA ILE A 170 -7.64 4.99 12.24
C ILE A 170 -7.84 4.46 10.80
N LEU A 171 -7.65 5.31 9.79
CA LEU A 171 -7.79 4.92 8.38
C LEU A 171 -6.72 3.89 7.97
N GLU A 172 -5.49 4.03 8.47
CA GLU A 172 -4.43 3.04 8.31
C GLU A 172 -4.85 1.70 8.93
N PHE A 173 -5.31 1.69 10.20
CA PHE A 173 -5.71 0.44 10.87
C PHE A 173 -6.85 -0.27 10.15
N ARG A 174 -7.84 0.48 9.64
CA ARG A 174 -8.89 -0.09 8.79
C ARG A 174 -8.30 -0.72 7.52
N GLN A 175 -7.32 -0.09 6.89
CA GLN A 175 -6.64 -0.63 5.71
C GLN A 175 -5.79 -1.84 6.06
N ASP A 176 -5.18 -1.88 7.25
CA ASP A 176 -4.45 -3.03 7.78
C ASP A 176 -5.37 -4.24 7.87
N LEU A 177 -6.54 -4.11 8.50
CA LEU A 177 -7.54 -5.17 8.55
C LEU A 177 -8.01 -5.59 7.15
N ASP A 178 -8.21 -4.63 6.24
CA ASP A 178 -8.63 -4.94 4.87
C ASP A 178 -7.60 -5.84 4.17
N TYR A 179 -6.32 -5.42 4.17
CA TYR A 179 -5.25 -6.13 3.47
C TYR A 179 -4.78 -7.39 4.21
N TYR A 180 -4.73 -7.40 5.54
CA TYR A 180 -4.34 -8.55 6.35
C TYR A 180 -5.21 -9.77 6.03
N TYR A 181 -6.53 -9.56 5.96
CA TYR A 181 -7.51 -10.60 5.60
C TYR A 181 -7.86 -10.64 4.10
N PHE A 182 -7.18 -9.87 3.25
CA PHE A 182 -7.31 -9.96 1.80
C PHE A 182 -6.13 -10.71 1.17
N ALA A 183 -4.91 -10.22 1.37
CA ALA A 183 -3.70 -10.73 0.73
C ALA A 183 -2.54 -10.92 1.71
N GLY A 184 -2.69 -10.45 2.94
CA GLY A 184 -1.75 -10.65 4.01
C GLY A 184 -1.90 -12.01 4.71
N PRO A 185 -1.24 -12.16 5.87
CA PRO A 185 -1.09 -13.44 6.55
C PRO A 185 -2.33 -13.88 7.32
N GLY A 186 -3.40 -13.07 7.38
CA GLY A 186 -4.70 -13.48 7.92
C GLY A 186 -5.40 -14.58 7.11
N ARG A 187 -4.81 -15.03 6.00
CA ARG A 187 -5.32 -16.14 5.18
C ARG A 187 -4.21 -17.14 4.89
N ASP A 188 -4.47 -18.41 5.19
CA ASP A 188 -3.60 -19.52 4.79
C ASP A 188 -3.35 -19.57 3.27
N LEU A 189 -4.36 -19.16 2.49
CA LEU A 189 -4.25 -19.12 1.03
C LEU A 189 -3.17 -18.13 0.58
N SER A 190 -3.02 -16.98 1.24
CA SER A 190 -2.01 -15.97 0.89
C SER A 190 -0.60 -16.56 0.93
N SER A 191 -0.28 -17.32 1.98
CA SER A 191 1.03 -18.00 2.09
C SER A 191 1.23 -19.03 0.97
N LYS A 192 0.19 -19.81 0.63
CA LYS A 192 0.25 -20.76 -0.50
C LYS A 192 0.50 -20.08 -1.84
N MET A 193 -0.10 -18.91 -2.05
CA MET A 193 0.09 -18.12 -3.28
C MET A 193 1.53 -17.61 -3.41
N GLY A 194 2.23 -17.37 -2.30
CA GLY A 194 3.63 -16.93 -2.29
C GLY A 194 4.66 -18.06 -2.39
N CYS A 195 4.25 -19.32 -2.15
CA CYS A 195 5.16 -20.47 -2.10
C CYS A 195 6.00 -20.64 -3.37
N LYS A 196 5.44 -20.40 -4.56
CA LYS A 196 6.18 -20.54 -5.83
C LYS A 196 7.35 -19.55 -5.90
N THR A 197 7.09 -18.28 -5.60
CA THR A 197 8.12 -17.23 -5.57
C THR A 197 9.18 -17.51 -4.50
N LEU A 198 8.76 -17.97 -3.33
CA LEU A 198 9.67 -18.36 -2.25
C LEU A 198 10.55 -19.56 -2.64
N ALA A 199 9.96 -20.59 -3.25
CA ALA A 199 10.68 -21.78 -3.70
C ALA A 199 11.69 -21.45 -4.80
N ASP A 200 11.32 -20.59 -5.75
CA ASP A 200 12.20 -20.13 -6.81
C ASP A 200 13.44 -19.40 -6.25
N MET A 201 13.25 -18.50 -5.27
CA MET A 201 14.36 -17.83 -4.58
C MET A 201 15.32 -18.84 -3.93
N PHE A 202 14.79 -19.84 -3.22
CA PHE A 202 15.63 -20.88 -2.60
C PHE A 202 16.37 -21.75 -3.63
N GLU A 203 15.74 -22.05 -4.76
CA GLU A 203 16.36 -22.82 -5.83
C GLU A 203 17.56 -22.08 -6.44
N HIS A 204 17.46 -20.76 -6.64
CA HIS A 204 18.60 -19.94 -7.06
C HIS A 204 19.76 -20.00 -6.06
N PHE A 205 19.48 -19.93 -4.76
CA PHE A 205 20.53 -20.06 -3.74
C PHE A 205 21.18 -21.44 -3.72
N ARG A 206 20.41 -22.53 -3.90
CA ARG A 206 20.97 -23.89 -4.00
C ARG A 206 21.90 -24.05 -5.18
N ARG A 207 21.59 -23.45 -6.34
CA ARG A 207 22.47 -23.49 -7.52
C ARG A 207 23.77 -22.69 -7.30
N LEU A 208 23.71 -21.62 -6.52
CA LEU A 208 24.89 -20.85 -6.13
C LEU A 208 25.75 -21.56 -5.09
N GLU A 209 25.16 -22.42 -4.26
CA GLU A 209 25.88 -23.26 -3.31
C GLU A 209 26.77 -24.28 -4.04
N ASP A 210 26.25 -24.91 -5.10
CA ASP A 210 26.98 -25.87 -5.94
C ASP A 210 28.16 -25.20 -6.67
N LYS A 211 29.38 -25.53 -6.22
CA LYS A 211 30.64 -24.99 -6.75
C LYS A 211 30.84 -25.25 -8.25
N LYS A 212 30.27 -26.33 -8.80
CA LYS A 212 30.41 -26.66 -10.22
C LYS A 212 29.54 -25.77 -11.11
N SER A 213 28.40 -25.33 -10.59
CA SER A 213 27.40 -24.54 -11.31
C SER A 213 27.57 -23.03 -11.09
N SER A 214 28.23 -22.62 -10.00
CA SER A 214 28.32 -21.23 -9.53
C SER A 214 28.97 -20.24 -10.50
N THR A 215 29.97 -20.65 -11.30
CA THR A 215 30.68 -19.73 -12.23
C THR A 215 29.84 -19.29 -13.42
N SER A 216 28.77 -20.03 -13.75
CA SER A 216 27.85 -19.71 -14.85
C SER A 216 26.49 -19.20 -14.38
N GLN A 217 26.25 -19.11 -13.07
CA GLN A 217 24.99 -18.58 -12.54
C GLN A 217 24.94 -17.06 -12.63
N VAL A 218 23.72 -16.53 -12.78
CA VAL A 218 23.46 -15.10 -12.65
C VAL A 218 23.72 -14.64 -11.22
N LYS A 219 24.35 -13.47 -11.08
CA LYS A 219 24.71 -12.90 -9.79
C LYS A 219 23.56 -12.14 -9.12
N GLY A 220 22.51 -11.80 -9.87
CA GLY A 220 21.32 -11.12 -9.37
C GLY A 220 20.09 -11.48 -10.17
N VAL A 221 18.95 -11.58 -9.49
CA VAL A 221 17.63 -11.81 -10.09
C VAL A 221 16.68 -10.76 -9.53
N PHE A 222 15.93 -10.10 -10.41
CA PHE A 222 15.04 -9.00 -10.05
C PHE A 222 13.62 -9.29 -10.51
N TYR A 223 12.68 -9.25 -9.56
CA TYR A 223 11.26 -9.41 -9.82
C TYR A 223 10.54 -8.10 -9.57
N PHE A 224 9.80 -7.63 -10.58
CA PHE A 224 8.88 -6.49 -10.47
C PHE A 224 7.46 -7.03 -10.48
N ALA A 225 6.66 -6.62 -9.51
CA ALA A 225 5.32 -7.15 -9.31
C ALA A 225 4.40 -6.12 -8.67
N HIS A 226 3.17 -6.55 -8.38
CA HIS A 226 2.17 -5.75 -7.67
C HIS A 226 2.12 -6.07 -6.18
N THR A 227 1.47 -5.19 -5.41
CA THR A 227 1.31 -5.34 -3.95
C THR A 227 0.84 -6.74 -3.53
N LEU A 228 -0.12 -7.35 -4.25
CA LEU A 228 -0.62 -8.70 -3.92
C LEU A 228 0.47 -9.77 -3.97
N THR A 229 1.33 -9.75 -4.99
CA THR A 229 2.43 -10.72 -5.12
C THR A 229 3.42 -10.56 -3.96
N ILE A 230 3.74 -9.32 -3.59
CA ILE A 230 4.63 -9.04 -2.46
C ILE A 230 3.99 -9.49 -1.15
N GLN A 231 2.71 -9.18 -0.91
CA GLN A 231 2.00 -9.60 0.31
C GLN A 231 1.93 -11.13 0.45
N HIS A 232 1.71 -11.85 -0.65
CA HIS A 232 1.73 -13.31 -0.65
C HIS A 232 3.12 -13.86 -0.32
N LEU A 233 4.17 -13.29 -0.91
CA LEU A 233 5.56 -13.68 -0.60
C LEU A 233 5.90 -13.41 0.87
N LEU A 234 5.56 -12.23 1.40
CA LEU A 234 5.74 -11.89 2.82
C LEU A 234 5.02 -12.90 3.72
N SER A 235 3.77 -13.24 3.38
CA SER A 235 2.97 -14.24 4.11
C SER A 235 3.62 -15.63 4.07
N ALA A 236 4.16 -16.04 2.91
CA ALA A 236 4.87 -17.30 2.75
C ALA A 236 6.18 -17.36 3.56
N MET A 237 6.83 -16.22 3.76
CA MET A 237 8.02 -16.07 4.60
C MET A 237 7.70 -15.95 6.09
N GLY A 238 6.43 -15.86 6.48
CA GLY A 238 6.01 -15.64 7.87
C GLY A 238 6.22 -14.20 8.35
N ILE A 239 6.34 -13.22 7.45
CA ILE A 239 6.51 -11.81 7.80
C ILE A 239 5.15 -11.14 7.98
N GLY A 240 5.02 -10.32 9.03
CA GLY A 240 3.78 -9.61 9.34
C GLY A 240 2.68 -10.50 9.92
N VAL A 241 3.01 -11.72 10.36
CA VAL A 241 2.07 -12.62 11.02
C VAL A 241 1.82 -12.13 12.45
N ASP A 242 0.56 -11.99 12.83
CA ASP A 242 0.13 -11.68 14.19
C ASP A 242 -0.38 -12.96 14.89
N SER A 243 0.02 -13.17 16.15
CA SER A 243 -0.43 -14.30 16.98
C SER A 243 -0.82 -13.81 18.38
N PRO A 244 -2.13 -13.76 18.72
CA PRO A 244 -3.28 -14.07 17.86
C PRO A 244 -3.42 -13.11 16.66
N PRO A 245 -4.17 -13.49 15.59
CA PRO A 245 -4.43 -12.61 14.45
C PRO A 245 -5.06 -11.28 14.87
N VAL A 246 -4.68 -10.19 14.20
CA VAL A 246 -5.23 -8.85 14.47
C VAL A 246 -6.72 -8.76 14.15
N THR A 247 -7.50 -8.16 15.04
CA THR A 247 -8.96 -8.05 14.99
C THR A 247 -9.40 -6.59 15.05
N ALA A 248 -10.69 -6.33 14.79
CA ALA A 248 -11.30 -5.01 14.92
C ALA A 248 -11.15 -4.38 16.32
N LYS A 249 -10.96 -5.20 17.36
CA LYS A 249 -10.88 -4.75 18.76
C LYS A 249 -9.48 -4.34 19.19
N ASP A 250 -8.47 -4.57 18.34
CA ASP A 250 -7.08 -4.34 18.71
C ASP A 250 -6.65 -2.88 18.54
N TYR A 251 -7.44 -2.02 17.93
CA TYR A 251 -7.16 -0.57 17.93
C TYR A 251 -7.30 0.01 19.36
N PRO A 252 -6.43 0.92 19.83
CA PRO A 252 -5.31 1.59 19.15
C PRO A 252 -3.94 0.90 19.32
N SER A 253 -3.89 -0.42 19.56
CA SER A 253 -2.64 -1.14 19.82
C SER A 253 -1.62 -0.93 18.71
N THR A 254 -0.40 -0.59 19.13
CA THR A 254 0.76 -0.47 18.25
C THR A 254 1.53 -1.78 18.13
N ASN A 255 1.21 -2.82 18.91
CA ASN A 255 1.99 -4.06 18.97
C ASN A 255 1.61 -5.07 17.87
N ARG A 256 1.11 -4.59 16.73
CA ARG A 256 0.81 -5.41 15.55
C ARG A 256 2.00 -5.46 14.59
N ASN A 257 2.27 -6.64 14.06
CA ASN A 257 3.34 -6.92 13.10
C ASN A 257 2.93 -6.53 11.68
N TYR A 258 1.63 -6.59 11.36
CA TYR A 258 1.14 -6.17 10.05
C TYR A 258 0.72 -4.70 10.02
N ARG A 259 1.38 -3.91 9.16
CA ARG A 259 1.02 -2.52 8.87
C ARG A 259 1.18 -2.24 7.40
N THR A 260 0.12 -1.80 6.73
CA THR A 260 0.15 -1.51 5.29
C THR A 260 1.14 -0.41 4.92
N SER A 261 1.41 0.54 5.83
CA SER A 261 2.46 1.56 5.67
C SER A 261 3.89 1.01 5.69
N LEU A 262 4.13 -0.14 6.33
CA LEU A 262 5.45 -0.78 6.42
C LEU A 262 5.59 -1.95 5.43
N ASN A 263 4.53 -2.75 5.29
CA ASN A 263 4.54 -3.98 4.52
C ASN A 263 4.10 -3.77 3.06
N GLY A 264 3.42 -2.67 2.72
CA GLY A 264 2.93 -2.42 1.37
C GLY A 264 2.91 -0.96 0.88
N PRO A 265 3.86 -0.08 1.26
CA PRO A 265 3.98 1.24 0.62
C PRO A 265 4.38 1.13 -0.87
N PHE A 266 4.34 2.26 -1.59
CA PHE A 266 4.92 2.31 -2.93
C PHE A 266 6.40 1.92 -2.90
N ALA A 267 6.85 1.25 -3.97
CA ALA A 267 8.20 0.72 -4.11
C ALA A 267 8.65 -0.25 -2.98
N THR A 268 7.71 -0.93 -2.31
CA THR A 268 8.03 -2.05 -1.40
C THR A 268 8.94 -3.05 -2.12
N ASN A 269 10.03 -3.46 -1.47
CA ASN A 269 11.00 -4.40 -2.03
C ASN A 269 11.55 -5.33 -0.93
N ILE A 270 11.95 -6.53 -1.34
CA ILE A 270 12.58 -7.54 -0.49
C ILE A 270 13.90 -7.92 -1.16
N ASN A 271 14.99 -7.89 -0.40
CA ASN A 271 16.31 -8.28 -0.88
C ASN A 271 16.76 -9.50 -0.09
N ALA A 272 16.97 -10.63 -0.77
CA ALA A 272 17.57 -11.81 -0.20
C ALA A 272 18.99 -11.97 -0.78
N VAL A 273 19.99 -12.09 0.09
CA VAL A 273 21.40 -12.06 -0.30
C VAL A 273 22.10 -13.33 0.17
N PHE A 274 22.77 -14.02 -0.74
CA PHE A 274 23.59 -15.19 -0.44
C PHE A 274 25.04 -14.76 -0.20
N TYR A 275 25.56 -15.05 0.99
CA TYR A 275 26.97 -14.81 1.32
C TYR A 275 27.73 -16.14 1.41
N ARG A 276 28.95 -16.15 0.85
CA ARG A 276 29.89 -17.26 0.99
C ARG A 276 31.11 -16.76 1.77
N PHE A 277 31.32 -17.32 2.95
CA PHE A 277 32.49 -17.01 3.78
C PHE A 277 33.56 -18.09 3.59
N VAL A 278 34.82 -17.68 3.45
CA VAL A 278 35.96 -18.58 3.53
C VAL A 278 36.53 -18.48 4.93
N ALA A 279 36.44 -19.57 5.71
CA ALA A 279 37.08 -19.60 7.02
C ALA A 279 38.60 -19.47 6.82
N GLN A 280 39.20 -18.41 7.38
CA GLN A 280 40.64 -18.32 7.46
C GLN A 280 41.12 -19.24 8.58
N VAL A 281 41.67 -20.38 8.20
CA VAL A 281 42.42 -21.23 9.13
C VAL A 281 43.78 -20.58 9.30
N ASN A 282 44.00 -19.88 10.42
CA ASN A 282 45.32 -19.41 10.80
C ASN A 282 46.25 -20.63 10.90
N ARG A 283 47.30 -20.64 10.05
CA ARG A 283 48.42 -21.58 10.17
C ARG A 283 49.43 -21.05 11.17
#